data_AF-A0A165MJJ2-F1
#
_entry.id   AF-A0A165MJJ2-F1
#
_cell.length_a   1.000
_cell.length_b   1.000
_cell.length_c   1.000
_cell.angle_alpha   90.00
_cell.angle_beta   90.00
_cell.angle_gamma   90.00
#
_symmetry.space_group_name_H-M   'P 1'
#
loop_
_entity.id
_entity.type
_entity.pdbx_description
1 polymer ?
#
loop_
_entity_poly.entity_id
_entity_poly.type
_entity_poly.pdbx_seq_one_letter_code
_entity_poly.pdbx_strand_id
1 'polypeptide(L)'
;MMHSSLTSVVALALLFVAQGAAGPIHARQVGNLDCNLARVRIIGALASTADTVKQLPLDLNTAQALAGVGIAQAGIEQIVVALFNNQTAPPAARDLVGSGLTDARTALASVNVTAGGADECGLQKAQASLEAAIDAGNDVVTLCK
;
A
#
# COMPACT_ATOMS: atom_id res chain seq x y z
N MET A 1 0.61 -43.89 -61.57
CA MET A 1 -0.72 -43.52 -61.02
C MET A 1 -0.77 -42.01 -60.96
N MET A 2 -1.59 -41.41 -61.85
CA MET A 2 -1.84 -39.98 -62.03
C MET A 2 -2.90 -39.45 -61.04
N HIS A 3 -3.20 -38.14 -61.16
CA HIS A 3 -4.19 -37.26 -60.48
C HIS A 3 -3.52 -36.30 -59.47
N SER A 4 -3.10 -35.08 -59.81
CA SER A 4 -3.83 -33.87 -60.31
C SER A 4 -5.04 -33.45 -59.47
N SER A 5 -4.99 -32.24 -58.90
CA SER A 5 -6.08 -31.27 -58.62
C SER A 5 -5.48 -30.09 -57.81
N LEU A 6 -5.08 -28.96 -58.40
CA LEU A 6 -5.87 -27.77 -58.75
C LEU A 6 -6.85 -27.22 -57.68
N THR A 7 -6.59 -25.96 -57.31
CA THR A 7 -7.52 -24.85 -56.98
C THR A 7 -8.43 -24.94 -55.77
N SER A 8 -8.26 -24.00 -54.82
CA SER A 8 -9.27 -22.95 -54.61
C SER A 8 -8.71 -21.80 -53.75
N VAL A 9 -8.67 -20.60 -54.34
CA VAL A 9 -8.50 -19.32 -53.63
C VAL A 9 -9.89 -18.90 -53.17
N VAL A 10 -10.11 -18.78 -51.86
CA VAL A 10 -11.25 -18.02 -51.31
C VAL A 10 -10.70 -17.07 -50.26
N ALA A 11 -10.46 -15.84 -50.72
CA ALA A 11 -10.29 -14.69 -49.85
C ALA A 11 -11.65 -14.37 -49.21
N LEU A 12 -11.79 -14.63 -47.91
CA LEU A 12 -12.91 -14.12 -47.13
C LEU A 12 -12.38 -13.07 -46.17
N ALA A 13 -12.41 -11.81 -46.63
CA ALA A 13 -12.28 -10.63 -45.79
C ALA A 13 -13.47 -10.60 -44.83
N LEU A 14 -13.25 -11.01 -43.58
CA LEU A 14 -14.22 -10.82 -42.50
C LEU A 14 -13.86 -9.55 -41.74
N LEU A 15 -14.86 -8.69 -41.66
CA LEU A 15 -14.84 -7.35 -41.13
C LEU A 15 -14.28 -7.30 -39.70
N PHE A 16 -13.46 -6.28 -39.47
CA PHE A 16 -13.26 -5.66 -38.18
C PHE A 16 -14.63 -5.29 -37.56
N VAL A 17 -15.03 -6.04 -36.54
CA VAL A 17 -15.78 -5.49 -35.41
C VAL A 17 -14.89 -5.66 -34.19
N ALA A 18 -14.05 -4.66 -33.95
CA ALA A 18 -13.47 -4.44 -32.64
C ALA A 18 -14.64 -4.16 -31.70
N GLN A 19 -15.19 -5.23 -31.11
CA GLN A 19 -16.08 -5.14 -29.98
C GLN A 19 -15.24 -4.66 -28.81
N GLY A 20 -15.00 -3.34 -28.78
CA GLY A 20 -14.77 -2.65 -27.53
C GLY A 20 -16.05 -2.81 -26.73
N ALA A 21 -16.15 -3.94 -26.02
CA ALA A 21 -17.08 -4.05 -24.92
C ALA A 21 -16.67 -2.92 -23.95
N ALA A 22 -17.31 -1.77 -24.10
CA ALA A 22 -17.63 -0.93 -22.97
C ALA A 22 -18.53 -1.81 -22.09
N GLY A 23 -17.90 -2.73 -21.36
CA GLY A 23 -18.54 -3.40 -20.23
C GLY A 23 -19.16 -2.31 -19.37
N PRO A 24 -20.28 -2.61 -18.69
CA PRO A 24 -20.94 -1.62 -17.85
C PRO A 24 -19.86 -0.92 -17.04
N ILE A 25 -19.81 0.42 -17.16
CA ILE A 25 -19.02 1.26 -16.29
C ILE A 25 -19.58 0.96 -14.90
N HIS A 26 -19.02 -0.06 -14.25
CA HIS A 26 -19.10 -0.20 -12.82
C HIS A 26 -18.61 1.16 -12.35
N ALA A 27 -19.52 1.91 -11.71
CA ALA A 27 -19.19 3.19 -11.12
C ALA A 27 -17.81 3.05 -10.49
N ARG A 28 -16.95 4.05 -10.69
CA ARG A 28 -15.62 4.13 -10.05
C ARG A 28 -15.83 4.14 -8.53
N GLN A 29 -16.12 3.00 -7.95
CA GLN A 29 -16.06 2.71 -6.53
C GLN A 29 -14.81 1.86 -6.37
N VAL A 30 -13.67 2.45 -6.70
CA VAL A 30 -12.39 1.96 -6.21
C VAL A 30 -12.40 2.22 -4.70
N GLY A 31 -13.04 1.32 -3.95
CA GLY A 31 -13.27 1.39 -2.51
C GLY A 31 -14.49 2.19 -2.11
N ASN A 32 -15.32 1.62 -1.23
CA ASN A 32 -16.34 2.34 -0.45
C ASN A 32 -15.73 3.64 0.15
N LEU A 33 -16.55 4.63 0.48
CA LEU A 33 -16.10 5.88 1.13
C LEU A 33 -15.22 5.57 2.36
N ASP A 34 -15.54 4.49 3.06
CA ASP A 34 -14.78 3.89 4.17
C ASP A 34 -13.37 3.41 3.78
N CYS A 35 -13.22 2.79 2.61
CA CYS A 35 -11.91 2.38 2.09
C CYS A 35 -11.02 3.60 1.78
N ASN A 36 -11.58 4.62 1.13
CA ASN A 36 -10.82 5.83 0.84
C ASN A 36 -10.45 6.58 2.12
N LEU A 37 -11.34 6.57 3.12
CA LEU A 37 -11.06 7.10 4.44
C LEU A 37 -9.93 6.31 5.14
N ALA A 38 -9.95 4.97 5.09
CA ALA A 38 -8.89 4.12 5.65
C ALA A 38 -7.52 4.42 5.01
N ARG A 39 -7.48 4.62 3.68
CA ARG A 39 -6.26 4.99 2.95
C ARG A 39 -5.69 6.35 3.37
N VAL A 40 -6.55 7.33 3.63
CA VAL A 40 -6.11 8.64 4.13
C VAL A 40 -5.64 8.53 5.58
N ARG A 41 -6.34 7.75 6.41
CA ARG A 41 -5.98 7.52 7.81
C ARG A 41 -4.58 6.93 7.96
N ILE A 42 -4.21 5.92 7.18
CA ILE A 42 -2.87 5.31 7.28
C ILE A 42 -1.76 6.31 6.92
N ILE A 43 -1.95 7.16 5.90
CA ILE A 43 -0.98 8.21 5.55
C ILE A 43 -0.78 9.18 6.72
N GLY A 44 -1.89 9.65 7.31
CA GLY A 44 -1.85 10.55 8.46
C GLY A 44 -1.22 9.90 9.70
N ALA A 45 -1.54 8.63 9.97
CA ALA A 45 -1.00 7.88 11.09
C ALA A 45 0.50 7.63 10.96
N LEU A 46 1.00 7.28 9.76
CA LEU A 46 2.44 7.14 9.52
C LEU A 46 3.18 8.48 9.64
N ALA A 47 2.60 9.57 9.16
CA ALA A 47 3.19 10.91 9.33
C ALA A 47 3.29 11.26 10.83
N SER A 48 2.20 11.04 11.59
CA SER A 48 2.20 11.25 13.03
C SER A 48 3.21 10.34 13.75
N THR A 49 3.38 9.09 13.29
CA THR A 49 4.39 8.17 13.81
C THR A 49 5.79 8.71 13.54
N ALA A 50 6.09 9.10 12.30
CA ALA A 50 7.40 9.67 11.96
C ALA A 50 7.73 10.90 12.83
N ASP A 51 6.77 11.80 13.03
CA ASP A 51 6.97 13.02 13.81
C ASP A 51 7.16 12.74 15.30
N THR A 52 6.44 11.78 15.86
CA THR A 52 6.63 11.37 17.26
C THR A 52 7.95 10.66 17.47
N VAL A 53 8.38 9.79 16.54
CA VAL A 53 9.69 9.13 16.61
C VAL A 53 10.84 10.15 16.48
N LYS A 54 10.72 11.17 15.64
CA LYS A 54 11.72 12.25 15.52
C LYS A 54 11.89 13.09 16.79
N GLN A 55 10.92 13.06 17.71
CA GLN A 55 11.00 13.76 18.99
C GLN A 55 11.72 12.94 20.07
N LEU A 56 12.00 11.66 19.80
CA LEU A 56 12.79 10.80 20.68
C LEU A 56 14.29 11.12 20.56
N PRO A 57 15.10 10.78 21.57
CA PRO A 57 16.55 10.78 21.45
C PRO A 57 17.00 9.98 20.22
N LEU A 58 17.92 10.56 19.44
CA LEU A 58 18.44 9.90 18.25
C LEU A 58 19.42 8.79 18.68
N ASP A 59 19.00 7.55 18.52
CA ASP A 59 19.79 6.35 18.72
C ASP A 59 19.60 5.41 17.51
N LEU A 60 20.27 4.24 17.55
CA LEU A 60 20.17 3.29 16.44
C LEU A 60 18.73 2.78 16.24
N ASN A 61 17.98 2.57 17.32
CA ASN A 61 16.63 2.02 17.28
C ASN A 61 15.62 3.07 16.80
N THR A 62 15.74 4.33 17.19
CA THR A 62 14.90 5.41 16.66
C THR A 62 15.19 5.69 15.19
N ALA A 63 16.45 5.60 14.76
CA ALA A 63 16.79 5.68 13.34
C ALA A 63 16.22 4.49 12.53
N GLN A 64 16.30 3.26 13.06
CA GLN A 64 15.69 2.08 12.44
C GLN A 64 14.16 2.18 12.39
N ALA A 65 13.54 2.73 13.44
CA ALA A 65 12.10 2.96 13.45
C ALA A 65 11.67 3.93 12.34
N LEU A 66 12.40 5.03 12.16
CA LEU A 66 12.17 5.96 11.05
C LEU A 66 12.39 5.32 9.68
N ALA A 67 13.39 4.46 9.53
CA ALA A 67 13.62 3.72 8.30
C ALA A 67 12.43 2.78 7.98
N GLY A 68 11.93 2.05 8.98
CA GLY A 68 10.73 1.20 8.84
C GLY A 68 9.49 2.01 8.42
N VAL A 69 9.25 3.16 9.06
CA VAL A 69 8.17 4.08 8.67
C VAL A 69 8.35 4.57 7.24
N GLY A 70 9.57 4.91 6.81
CA GLY A 70 9.87 5.31 5.44
C GLY A 70 9.60 4.20 4.41
N ILE A 71 9.94 2.95 4.72
CA ILE A 71 9.62 1.79 3.88
C ILE A 71 8.10 1.64 3.75
N ALA A 72 7.36 1.78 4.86
CA ALA A 72 5.90 1.71 4.83
C ALA A 72 5.28 2.83 3.98
N GLN A 73 5.81 4.06 4.09
CA GLN A 73 5.40 5.20 3.26
C GLN A 73 5.64 4.93 1.77
N ALA A 74 6.81 4.40 1.40
CA ALA A 74 7.12 4.05 0.00
C ALA A 74 6.17 2.97 -0.57
N GLY A 75 5.76 2.00 0.25
CA GLY A 75 4.71 1.04 -0.11
C GLY A 75 3.36 1.72 -0.36
N ILE A 76 2.96 2.64 0.52
CA ILE A 76 1.70 3.40 0.35
C ILE A 76 1.73 4.29 -0.88
N GLU A 77 2.83 4.96 -1.19
CA GLU A 77 2.96 5.77 -2.41
C GLU A 77 2.68 4.92 -3.65
N GLN A 78 3.25 3.72 -3.75
CA GLN A 78 2.97 2.79 -4.84
C GLN A 78 1.51 2.35 -4.89
N ILE A 79 0.89 2.09 -3.73
CA ILE A 79 -0.53 1.76 -3.62
C ILE A 79 -1.36 2.94 -4.16
N VAL A 80 -1.10 4.17 -3.70
CA VAL A 80 -1.82 5.38 -4.11
C VAL A 80 -1.69 5.62 -5.61
N VAL A 81 -0.49 5.48 -6.17
CA VAL A 81 -0.25 5.62 -7.62
C VAL A 81 -1.06 4.60 -8.42
N ALA A 82 -1.03 3.33 -8.01
CA ALA A 82 -1.82 2.28 -8.68
C ALA A 82 -3.32 2.61 -8.65
N LEU A 83 -3.84 3.06 -7.51
CA LEU A 83 -5.25 3.41 -7.35
C LEU A 83 -5.66 4.61 -8.18
N PHE A 84 -4.83 5.66 -8.23
CA PHE A 84 -5.04 6.82 -9.08
C PHE A 84 -5.15 6.43 -10.56
N ASN A 85 -4.36 5.42 -10.97
CA ASN A 85 -4.38 4.86 -12.31
C ASN A 85 -5.49 3.79 -12.53
N ASN A 86 -6.39 3.57 -11.57
CA ASN A 86 -7.40 2.49 -11.58
C ASN A 86 -6.78 1.08 -11.76
N GLN A 87 -5.57 0.88 -11.25
CA GLN A 87 -4.88 -0.40 -11.22
C GLN A 87 -5.01 -1.06 -9.85
N THR A 88 -4.90 -2.39 -9.84
CA THR A 88 -4.76 -3.12 -8.58
C THR A 88 -3.42 -2.77 -7.96
N ALA A 89 -3.44 -2.42 -6.66
CA ALA A 89 -2.20 -2.19 -5.91
C ALA A 89 -1.25 -3.39 -6.02
N PRO A 90 0.05 -3.18 -6.35
CA PRO A 90 1.01 -4.27 -6.47
C PRO A 90 1.15 -5.04 -5.16
N PRO A 91 1.26 -6.39 -5.17
CA PRO A 91 1.52 -7.18 -3.97
C PRO A 91 2.77 -6.71 -3.22
N ALA A 92 3.86 -6.45 -3.94
CA ALA A 92 5.11 -5.96 -3.37
C ALA A 92 4.95 -4.64 -2.59
N ALA A 93 4.03 -3.76 -3.02
CA ALA A 93 3.76 -2.52 -2.31
C ALA A 93 3.09 -2.78 -0.95
N ARG A 94 2.21 -3.78 -0.87
CA ARG A 94 1.59 -4.22 0.39
C ARG A 94 2.61 -4.88 1.31
N ASP A 95 3.50 -5.68 0.73
CA ASP A 95 4.60 -6.32 1.48
C ASP A 95 5.53 -5.27 2.09
N LEU A 96 5.86 -4.20 1.36
CA LEU A 96 6.64 -3.06 1.88
C LEU A 96 5.92 -2.36 3.06
N VAL A 97 4.60 -2.15 2.97
CA VAL A 97 3.84 -1.60 4.10
C VAL A 97 3.94 -2.52 5.31
N GLY A 98 3.69 -3.82 5.13
CA GLY A 98 3.72 -4.80 6.22
C GLY A 98 5.11 -4.94 6.86
N SER A 99 6.16 -5.01 6.04
CA SER A 99 7.55 -5.13 6.53
C SER A 99 7.97 -3.84 7.23
N GLY A 100 7.73 -2.67 6.64
CA GLY A 100 8.12 -1.39 7.23
C GLY A 100 7.45 -1.12 8.58
N LEU A 101 6.15 -1.43 8.71
CA LEU A 101 5.44 -1.33 9.98
C LEU A 101 5.97 -2.31 11.03
N THR A 102 6.28 -3.54 10.62
CA THR A 102 6.85 -4.57 11.51
C THR A 102 8.25 -4.20 12.00
N ASP A 103 9.09 -3.69 11.09
CA ASP A 103 10.44 -3.21 11.40
C ASP A 103 10.38 -2.01 12.34
N ALA A 104 9.49 -1.04 12.07
CA ALA A 104 9.30 0.12 12.93
C ALA A 104 8.85 -0.28 14.34
N ARG A 105 7.94 -1.24 14.45
CA ARG A 105 7.43 -1.73 15.75
C ARG A 105 8.53 -2.43 16.53
N THR A 106 9.28 -3.29 15.86
CA THR A 106 10.39 -4.04 16.47
C THR A 106 11.49 -3.08 16.97
N ALA A 107 11.81 -2.07 16.17
CA ALA A 107 12.78 -1.05 16.53
C ALA A 107 12.30 -0.21 17.74
N LEU A 108 11.05 0.28 17.72
CA LEU A 108 10.49 1.05 18.85
C LEU A 108 10.35 0.23 20.13
N ALA A 109 10.08 -1.07 20.04
CA ALA A 109 10.08 -1.95 21.21
C ALA A 109 11.48 -2.13 21.82
N SER A 110 12.53 -1.83 21.05
CA SER A 110 13.93 -1.94 21.47
C SER A 110 14.52 -0.61 21.96
N VAL A 111 13.80 0.52 21.79
CA VAL A 111 14.22 1.82 22.33
C VAL A 111 14.16 1.75 23.86
N ASN A 112 15.27 2.10 24.50
CA ASN A 112 15.36 2.12 25.95
C ASN A 112 15.44 3.56 26.46
N VAL A 113 14.54 3.93 27.35
CA VAL A 113 14.42 5.28 27.92
C VAL A 113 14.45 5.20 29.44
N THR A 114 14.89 6.28 30.09
CA THR A 114 14.86 6.37 31.55
C THR A 114 13.41 6.45 32.03
N ALA A 115 13.01 5.51 32.89
CA ALA A 115 11.68 5.49 33.49
C ALA A 115 11.39 6.79 34.27
N GLY A 116 10.19 7.32 34.09
CA GLY A 116 9.72 8.59 34.64
C GLY A 116 10.21 9.83 33.91
N GLY A 117 10.97 9.69 32.81
CA GLY A 117 11.50 10.80 32.01
C GLY A 117 10.53 11.29 30.91
N ALA A 118 10.82 12.46 30.34
CA ALA A 118 10.05 13.02 29.23
C ALA A 118 10.06 12.12 27.97
N ASP A 119 11.17 11.39 27.76
CA ASP A 119 11.34 10.47 26.64
C ASP A 119 10.45 9.22 26.75
N GLU A 120 10.03 8.82 27.96
CA GLU A 120 9.10 7.71 28.16
C GLU A 120 7.71 8.03 27.60
N CYS A 121 7.17 9.21 27.93
CA CYS A 121 5.92 9.68 27.35
C CYS A 121 6.01 9.80 25.82
N GLY A 122 7.16 10.25 25.31
CA GLY A 122 7.44 10.29 23.88
C GLY A 122 7.39 8.91 23.24
N LEU A 123 8.04 7.91 23.86
CA LEU A 123 8.14 6.55 23.35
C LEU A 123 6.77 5.88 23.33
N GLN A 124 6.00 6.00 24.42
CA GLN A 124 4.63 5.49 24.49
C GLN A 124 3.74 6.11 23.41
N LYS A 125 3.87 7.42 23.16
CA LYS A 125 3.13 8.10 22.10
C LYS A 125 3.53 7.60 20.71
N ALA A 126 4.82 7.40 20.45
CA ALA A 126 5.30 6.86 19.18
C ALA A 126 4.78 5.43 18.94
N GLN A 127 4.80 4.58 19.97
CA GLN A 127 4.23 3.23 19.90
C GLN A 127 2.72 3.25 19.63
N ALA A 128 1.96 4.12 20.33
CA ALA A 128 0.53 4.26 20.11
C ALA A 128 0.19 4.78 18.70
N SER A 129 0.93 5.76 18.19
CA SER A 129 0.78 6.26 16.82
C SER A 129 1.08 5.17 15.78
N LEU A 130 2.10 4.35 16.02
CA LEU A 130 2.42 3.24 15.13
C LEU A 130 1.33 2.17 15.11
N GLU A 131 0.77 1.80 16.27
CA GLU A 131 -0.33 0.83 16.29
C GLU A 131 -1.60 1.38 15.61
N ALA A 132 -1.89 2.67 15.75
CA ALA A 132 -2.95 3.30 14.96
C ALA A 132 -2.69 3.22 13.45
N ALA A 133 -1.42 3.28 13.01
CA ALA A 133 -1.06 3.10 11.60
C ALA A 133 -1.24 1.64 11.15
N ILE A 134 -0.90 0.67 12.01
CA ILE A 134 -1.12 -0.77 11.77
C ILE A 134 -2.62 -1.07 11.64
N ASP A 135 -3.44 -0.57 12.56
CA ASP A 135 -4.90 -0.71 12.51
C ASP A 135 -5.49 -0.09 11.26
N ALA A 136 -5.06 1.12 10.88
CA ALA A 136 -5.48 1.75 9.63
C ALA A 136 -5.07 0.92 8.39
N GLY A 137 -3.91 0.25 8.43
CA GLY A 137 -3.51 -0.69 7.38
C GLY A 137 -4.39 -1.93 7.30
N ASN A 138 -4.77 -2.48 8.44
CA ASN A 138 -5.71 -3.61 8.52
C ASN A 138 -7.11 -3.22 8.04
N ASP A 139 -7.56 -2.00 8.33
CA ASP A 139 -8.80 -1.42 7.80
C ASP A 139 -8.75 -1.32 6.28
N VAL A 140 -7.63 -0.91 5.68
CA VAL A 140 -7.48 -0.91 4.22
C VAL A 140 -7.65 -2.33 3.67
N VAL A 141 -7.00 -3.34 4.26
CA VAL A 141 -7.16 -4.74 3.79
C VAL A 141 -8.60 -5.23 3.93
N THR A 142 -9.28 -4.85 5.01
CA THR A 142 -10.62 -5.33 5.33
C THR A 142 -11.71 -4.62 4.51
N LEU A 143 -11.60 -3.30 4.35
CA LEU A 143 -12.61 -2.41 3.78
C LEU A 143 -12.39 -2.13 2.29
N CYS A 144 -11.16 -2.26 1.78
CA CYS A 144 -10.82 -2.01 0.38
C CYS A 144 -10.78 -3.30 -0.45
N LYS A 145 -11.94 -3.94 -0.62
CA LYS A 145 -12.12 -5.10 -1.51
C LYS A 145 -12.50 -4.68 -2.93
#